data_AF-A0A257YKX0-F1
#
_entry.id   AF-A0A257YKX0-F1
#
_cell.length_a   1.000
_cell.length_b   1.000
_cell.length_c   1.000
_cell.angle_alpha   90.00
_cell.angle_beta   90.00
_cell.angle_gamma   90.00
#
_symmetry.space_group_name_H-M   'P 1'
#
loop_
_entity.id
_entity.type
_entity.pdbx_description
1 polymer ?
#
loop_
_entity_poly.entity_id
_entity_poly.type
_entity_poly.pdbx_seq_one_letter_code
_entity_poly.pdbx_strand_id
1 'polypeptide(L)' 'MLVIVQFVIGLLFAFNVVSPRNEFFQQFYNSINALLDPLLRPIRRILPNTGSVDFSPLVLIVLIQIVIYVLSDLARY' A
#
# COMPACT_ATOMS: atom_id res chain seq x y z
N MET A 1 -21.85 -5.44 -29.41
CA MET A 1 -21.47 -6.15 -28.16
C MET A 1 -20.04 -6.70 -28.23
N LEU A 2 -19.65 -7.46 -29.27
CA LEU A 2 -18.27 -8.00 -29.41
C LEU A 2 -17.15 -6.94 -29.43
N VAL A 3 -17.38 -5.78 -30.05
CA VAL A 3 -16.41 -4.68 -30.11
C VAL A 3 -16.11 -4.11 -28.72
N ILE A 4 -17.11 -4.04 -27.83
CA ILE A 4 -16.94 -3.57 -26.46
C ILE A 4 -16.08 -4.58 -25.67
N VAL A 5 -16.32 -5.88 -25.87
CA VAL A 5 -15.52 -6.94 -25.25
C VAL A 5 -14.07 -6.87 -25.71
N GLN A 6 -13.83 -6.69 -27.01
CA GLN A 6 -12.47 -6.53 -27.56
C GLN A 6 -11.78 -5.27 -27.02
N PHE A 7 -12.51 -4.16 -26.89
CA PHE A 7 -11.98 -2.92 -26.35
C PHE A 7 -11.61 -3.06 -24.87
N VAL A 8 -12.48 -3.67 -24.06
CA VAL A 8 -12.23 -3.94 -22.64
C VAL A 8 -11.04 -4.89 -22.46
N ILE A 9 -10.96 -5.97 -23.24
CA ILE A 9 -9.80 -6.89 -23.23
C ILE A 9 -8.51 -6.14 -23.61
N GLY A 10 -8.56 -5.29 -24.64
CA GLY A 10 -7.45 -4.42 -25.03
C GLY A 10 -7.00 -3.49 -23.91
N LEU A 11 -7.94 -2.89 -23.17
CA LEU A 11 -7.63 -2.06 -22.00
C LEU A 11 -7.02 -2.86 -20.85
N LEU A 12 -7.53 -4.07 -20.58
CA LEU A 12 -6.98 -4.96 -19.54
C LEU A 12 -5.53 -5.37 -19.84
N PHE A 13 -5.21 -5.62 -21.11
CA PHE A 13 -3.82 -5.85 -21.54
C PHE A 13 -2.98 -4.57 -21.58
N ALA A 14 -3.54 -3.42 -21.99
CA ALA A 14 -2.82 -2.15 -22.11
C ALA A 14 -2.41 -1.54 -20.76
N PHE A 15 -3.32 -1.58 -19.76
CA PHE A 15 -2.97 -1.30 -18.36
C PHE A 15 -2.28 -2.47 -17.69
N ASN A 16 -2.14 -3.57 -18.43
CA ASN A 16 -1.37 -4.73 -18.06
C ASN A 16 -1.80 -5.28 -16.68
N VAL A 17 -3.10 -5.13 -16.38
CA VAL A 17 -3.76 -5.62 -15.15
C VAL A 17 -3.55 -7.13 -14.97
N VAL A 18 -3.19 -7.83 -16.05
CA VAL A 18 -3.02 -9.28 -16.12
C VAL A 18 -1.55 -9.74 -15.91
N SER A 19 -0.56 -8.84 -15.84
CA SER A 19 0.85 -9.26 -15.63
C SER A 19 1.41 -8.87 -14.26
N PRO A 20 2.01 -9.81 -13.51
CA PRO A 20 2.64 -9.56 -12.21
C PRO A 20 3.89 -8.67 -12.22
N ARG A 21 4.38 -8.24 -13.40
CA ARG A 21 5.69 -7.56 -13.57
C ARG A 21 5.59 -6.10 -14.05
N ASN A 22 4.44 -5.47 -13.94
CA ASN A 22 4.27 -4.16 -14.54
C ASN A 22 5.05 -3.04 -13.86
N GLU A 23 5.80 -2.31 -14.68
CA GLU A 23 6.50 -1.09 -14.30
C GLU A 23 5.53 -0.03 -13.75
N PHE A 24 4.29 0.00 -14.23
CA PHE A 24 3.24 0.87 -13.68
C PHE A 24 2.92 0.53 -12.21
N PHE A 25 2.73 -0.76 -11.89
CA PHE A 25 2.52 -1.18 -10.51
C PHE A 25 3.74 -0.89 -9.64
N GLN A 26 4.95 -1.10 -10.17
CA GLN A 26 6.17 -0.78 -9.45
C GLN A 26 6.33 0.73 -9.21
N GLN A 27 6.03 1.58 -10.18
CA GLN A 27 6.03 3.04 -10.01
C GLN A 27 4.99 3.49 -8.99
N PHE A 28 3.77 2.94 -9.06
CA PHE A 28 2.73 3.25 -8.10
C PHE A 28 3.11 2.81 -6.69
N TYR A 29 3.62 1.59 -6.53
CA TYR A 29 4.12 1.05 -5.27
C TYR A 29 5.27 1.89 -4.71
N ASN A 30 6.23 2.28 -5.55
CA ASN A 30 7.35 3.14 -5.15
C ASN A 30 6.87 4.55 -4.77
N SER A 31 5.86 5.08 -5.45
CA SER A 31 5.28 6.39 -5.13
C SER A 31 4.57 6.37 -3.78
N ILE A 32 3.77 5.33 -3.51
CA ILE A 32 3.15 5.13 -2.20
C ILE A 32 4.23 4.96 -1.13
N ASN A 33 5.24 4.12 -1.38
CA ASN A 33 6.33 3.94 -0.43
C ASN A 33 7.10 5.23 -0.15
N ALA A 34 7.34 6.08 -1.15
CA ALA A 34 8.00 7.37 -0.95
C ALA A 34 7.18 8.30 -0.04
N LEU A 35 5.85 8.28 -0.17
CA LEU A 35 4.95 9.03 0.70
C LEU A 35 4.90 8.47 2.12
N LEU A 36 5.00 7.14 2.27
CA LEU A 36 4.99 6.47 3.57
C LEU A 36 6.36 6.46 4.25
N ASP A 37 7.47 6.59 3.51
CA ASP A 37 8.83 6.54 4.03
C ASP A 37 9.09 7.47 5.24
N PRO A 38 8.63 8.74 5.29
CA PRO A 38 8.80 9.58 6.48
C PRO A 38 8.12 9.01 7.73
N LEU A 39 7.01 8.28 7.59
CA LEU A 39 6.30 7.63 8.70
C LEU A 39 6.90 6.26 9.04
N LEU A 40 7.40 5.54 8.03
CA LEU A 40 7.98 4.22 8.19
C LEU A 40 9.42 4.27 8.71
N ARG A 41 10.21 5.29 8.39
CA ARG A 41 11.62 5.44 8.83
C ARG A 41 11.79 5.42 10.36
N PRO A 42 11.01 6.17 11.15
CA PRO A 42 11.09 6.09 12.61
C PRO A 42 10.75 4.68 13.12
N ILE A 43 9.73 4.04 12.55
CA ILE A 43 9.29 2.70 12.95
C ILE A 43 10.40 1.68 12.64
N ARG A 44 11.01 1.73 11.46
CA ARG A 44 12.15 0.89 11.06
C ARG A 44 13.35 1.00 12.00
N ARG A 45 13.59 2.17 12.59
CA ARG A 45 14.70 2.39 13.54
C ARG A 45 14.47 1.74 14.90
N ILE A 46 13.20 1.56 15.29
CA ILE A 46 12.82 0.96 16.57
C ILE A 46 12.69 -0.56 16.42
N LEU A 47 12.31 -1.04 15.24
CA LEU A 47 12.18 -2.46 14.97
C LEU A 47 13.56 -3.15 14.90
N PRO A 48 13.71 -4.34 15.51
CA PRO A 48 14.91 -5.15 15.34
C PRO A 48 15.04 -5.58 13.87
N ASN A 49 16.26 -5.81 13.38
CA ASN A 49 16.51 -6.19 11.98
C ASN A 49 15.68 -7.43 11.57
N THR A 50 14.63 -7.23 10.79
CA THR A 50 13.67 -8.27 10.39
C THR A 50 14.09 -9.07 9.16
N GLY A 51 15.37 -9.03 8.77
CA GLY A 51 15.88 -9.77 7.61
C GLY A 51 15.38 -9.18 6.28
N SER A 52 14.89 -10.04 5.37
CA SER A 52 14.47 -9.65 4.01
C SER A 52 13.05 -9.07 3.91
N VAL A 53 12.28 -9.13 5.00
CA VAL A 53 10.87 -8.70 5.03
C VAL A 53 10.73 -7.47 5.92
N ASP A 54 10.12 -6.41 5.38
CA ASP A 54 9.83 -5.19 6.12
C ASP A 54 8.46 -5.28 6.80
N PHE A 55 8.45 -5.37 8.13
CA PHE A 55 7.22 -5.40 8.93
C PHE A 55 6.74 -4.00 9.36
N SER A 56 7.47 -2.95 9.03
CA SER A 56 7.14 -1.57 9.41
C SER A 56 5.75 -1.11 8.93
N PRO A 57 5.28 -1.47 7.71
CA PRO A 57 3.92 -1.15 7.29
C PRO A 57 2.85 -1.75 8.20
N LEU A 58 3.08 -2.98 8.68
CA LEU A 58 2.16 -3.70 9.57
C LEU A 58 2.06 -2.99 10.93
N VAL A 59 3.21 -2.57 11.46
CA VAL A 59 3.29 -1.80 12.71
C VAL A 59 2.63 -0.43 12.57
N LEU A 60 2.82 0.25 11.43
CA LEU A 60 2.16 1.52 11.15
C LEU A 60 0.64 1.39 11.16
N ILE A 61 0.09 0.33 10.54
CA ILE A 61 -1.36 0.06 10.54
C ILE A 61 -1.87 -0.14 11.97
N VAL A 62 -1.16 -0.92 12.79
CA VAL A 62 -1.55 -1.15 14.20
C VAL A 62 -1.54 0.15 15.00
N LEU A 63 -0.50 0.98 14.84
CA LEU A 63 -0.41 2.28 15.50
C LEU A 63 -1.58 3.21 15.12
N ILE A 64 -1.90 3.28 13.84
CA ILE A 64 -3.04 4.08 13.36
C ILE A 64 -4.36 3.57 13.96
N GLN A 65 -4.57 2.25 14.01
CA GLN A 65 -5.77 1.69 14.62
C GLN A 65 -5.89 2.00 16.12
N ILE A 66 -4.78 1.94 16.86
CA ILE A 66 -4.76 2.32 18.28
C ILE A 66 -5.15 3.79 18.43
N VAL A 67 -4.58 4.69 17.63
CA VAL A 67 -4.92 6.12 17.66
C VAL A 67 -6.40 6.34 17.37
N ILE A 68 -6.95 5.68 16.34
CA ILE A 68 -8.38 5.79 15.99
C ILE A 68 -9.26 5.28 17.12
N TYR A 69 -8.90 4.15 17.75
CA TYR A 69 -9.65 3.58 18.86
C TYR A 69 -9.69 4.55 20.05
N VAL A 70 -8.54 5.09 20.45
CA VAL A 70 -8.44 6.05 21.55
C VAL A 70 -9.22 7.33 21.23
N LEU A 71 -9.08 7.88 20.02
CA LEU A 71 -9.83 9.07 19.62
C LEU A 71 -11.34 8.83 19.60
N SER A 72 -11.77 7.65 19.14
CA SER A 72 -13.19 7.28 19.11
C SER A 72 -13.76 7.08 20.50
N ASP A 73 -12.98 6.54 21.42
CA ASP A 73 -13.37 6.38 22.83
C ASP A 73 -13.49 7.75 23.52
N LEU A 74 -12.52 8.64 23.31
CA LEU A 74 -12.55 10.01 23.82
C LEU A 74 -13.72 10.83 23.24
N ALA A 75 -14.08 10.63 21.98
CA ALA A 75 -15.18 11.35 21.33
C ALA A 75 -16.58 10.83 21.74
N ARG A 76 -16.66 9.67 22.39
CA ARG A 76 -17.91 9.12 22.93
C ARG A 76 -18.23 9.62 24.34
N TYR A 77 -17.26 10.25 24.99
CA TYR A 77 -17.39 10.91 26.29
C TYR A 77 -17.84 12.36 26.12
#